data_AF-X0TBQ9-F1
#
_entry.id   AF-X0TBQ9-F1
#
_cell.length_a   1.000
_cell.length_b   1.000
_cell.length_c   1.000
_cell.angle_alpha   90.00
_cell.angle_beta   90.00
_cell.angle_gamma   90.00
#
_symmetry.space_group_name_H-M   'P 1'
#
loop_
_entity.id
_entity.type
_entity.pdbx_description
1 polymer ?
#
loop_
_entity_poly.entity_id
_entity_poly.type
_entity_poly.pdbx_seq_one_letter_code
_entity_poly.pdbx_strand_id
1 'polypeptide(L)' 'KTDFTLEGPYEIWTQVNKGEMEGANAIMTRMLMFKGNMSEIIRYSKAFLRLFEVMQQVPVEY' A
#
# COMPACT_ATOMS: atom_id res chain seq x y z
N LYS A 1 3.91 -5.75 -17.88
CA LYS A 1 3.25 -6.74 -17.01
C LYS A 1 4.02 -6.78 -15.71
N THR A 2 3.34 -6.78 -14.57
CA THR A 2 3.97 -6.80 -13.24
C THR A 2 3.56 -8.07 -12.50
N ASP A 3 4.45 -8.60 -11.66
CA ASP A 3 4.22 -9.78 -10.83
C ASP A 3 3.29 -9.47 -9.64
N PHE A 4 3.26 -8.19 -9.24
CA PHE A 4 2.48 -7.70 -8.12
C PHE A 4 1.72 -6.44 -8.49
N THR A 5 0.50 -6.27 -7.96
CA THR A 5 -0.25 -5.03 -8.07
C THR A 5 -0.96 -4.76 -6.76
N LEU A 6 -1.00 -3.50 -6.35
CA LEU A 6 -1.86 -3.05 -5.28
C LEU A 6 -2.84 -2.07 -5.91
N GLU A 7 -4.13 -2.35 -5.83
CA GLU A 7 -5.17 -1.54 -6.47
C GLU A 7 -6.29 -1.20 -5.48
N GLY A 8 -6.89 -0.04 -5.64
CA GLY A 8 -7.98 0.42 -4.80
C GLY A 8 -8.42 1.83 -5.19
N PRO A 9 -9.49 2.36 -4.56
CA PRO A 9 -9.99 3.70 -4.86
C PRO A 9 -8.92 4.77 -4.60
N TYR A 10 -8.95 5.85 -5.38
CA TYR A 10 -8.00 6.97 -5.25
C TYR A 10 -8.04 7.56 -3.83
N GLU A 11 -9.23 7.71 -3.26
CA GLU A 11 -9.46 8.28 -1.93
C GLU A 11 -8.81 7.46 -0.81
N ILE A 12 -8.63 6.14 -1.01
CA ILE A 12 -7.92 5.30 -0.04
C ILE A 12 -6.41 5.53 -0.17
N TRP A 13 -5.90 5.64 -1.40
CA TRP A 13 -4.49 5.96 -1.64
C TRP A 13 -4.10 7.32 -1.07
N THR A 14 -4.95 8.34 -1.20
CA THR A 14 -4.68 9.67 -0.64
C THR A 14 -4.65 9.64 0.89
N GLN A 15 -5.60 8.95 1.56
CA GLN A 15 -5.59 8.77 3.01
C GLN A 15 -4.31 8.06 3.49
N VAL A 16 -3.87 7.02 2.77
CA VAL A 16 -2.63 6.30 3.10
C VAL A 16 -1.41 7.19 2.92
N ASN A 17 -1.32 7.96 1.83
CA ASN A 17 -0.16 8.83 1.57
C ASN A 17 -0.11 10.07 2.46
N LYS A 18 -1.25 10.52 3.01
CA LYS A 18 -1.30 11.57 4.03
C LYS A 18 -1.00 11.06 5.44
N GLY A 19 -0.93 9.74 5.63
CA GLY A 19 -0.77 9.12 6.95
C GLY A 19 -2.04 9.10 7.80
N GLU A 20 -3.20 9.40 7.21
CA GLU A 20 -4.51 9.33 7.86
C GLU A 20 -4.97 7.86 8.03
N MET A 21 -4.42 6.96 7.22
CA MET A 21 -4.67 5.52 7.27
C MET A 21 -3.36 4.73 7.11
N GLU A 22 -3.15 3.70 7.91
CA GLU A 22 -2.01 2.80 7.72
C GLU A 22 -2.22 1.88 6.50
N GLY A 23 -1.20 1.79 5.62
CA GLY A 23 -1.25 0.92 4.43
C GLY A 23 -1.48 -0.55 4.76
N ALA A 24 -0.93 -1.05 5.87
CA ALA A 24 -1.18 -2.40 6.37
C ALA A 24 -2.68 -2.65 6.63
N ASN A 25 -3.33 -1.70 7.31
CA ASN A 25 -4.75 -1.78 7.62
C ASN A 25 -5.60 -1.74 6.35
N ALA A 26 -5.27 -0.86 5.40
CA ALA A 26 -5.95 -0.76 4.12
C ALA A 26 -5.92 -2.09 3.33
N ILE A 27 -4.82 -2.84 3.43
CA ILE A 27 -4.68 -4.15 2.80
C ILE A 27 -5.49 -5.22 3.53
N MET A 28 -5.37 -5.31 4.85
CA MET A 28 -6.08 -6.30 5.66
C MET A 28 -7.60 -6.19 5.52
N THR A 29 -8.11 -4.96 5.43
CA THR A 29 -9.53 -4.65 5.23
C THR A 29 -9.97 -4.71 3.76
N ARG A 30 -9.05 -5.04 2.84
CA ARG A 30 -9.27 -5.11 1.39
C ARG A 30 -9.69 -3.80 0.73
N MET A 31 -9.45 -2.67 1.38
CA MET A 31 -9.59 -1.35 0.77
C MET A 31 -8.53 -1.11 -0.31
N LEU A 32 -7.32 -1.65 -0.09
CA LEU A 32 -6.30 -1.84 -1.12
C LEU A 32 -6.13 -3.34 -1.38
N MET A 33 -6.52 -3.79 -2.58
CA MET A 33 -6.45 -5.17 -3.00
C MET A 33 -5.08 -5.50 -3.57
N PHE A 34 -4.37 -6.39 -2.89
CA PHE A 34 -3.13 -6.96 -3.40
C PHE A 34 -3.41 -8.09 -4.40
N LYS A 35 -2.76 -8.04 -5.56
CA LYS A 35 -2.75 -9.08 -6.60
C LYS A 35 -1.33 -9.60 -6.79
N GLY A 36 -1.15 -10.91 -6.68
CA GLY A 36 0.13 -11.60 -6.80
C GLY A 36 0.27 -12.72 -5.77
N ASN A 37 1.48 -13.28 -5.62
CA ASN A 37 1.71 -14.35 -4.65
C ASN A 37 1.84 -13.79 -3.23
N MET A 38 0.83 -14.06 -2.39
CA MET A 38 0.79 -13.56 -1.01
C MET A 38 1.95 -14.08 -0.14
N SER A 39 2.39 -15.32 -0.35
CA SER A 39 3.48 -15.92 0.44
C SER A 39 4.81 -15.20 0.21
N GLU A 40 5.04 -14.68 -0.99
CA GLU A 40 6.24 -13.91 -1.32
C GLU A 40 6.24 -12.55 -0.62
N ILE A 41 5.10 -11.86 -0.57
CA ILE A 41 5.00 -10.58 0.15
C ILE A 41 5.14 -10.75 1.66
N ILE A 42 4.54 -11.78 2.26
CA ILE A 42 4.64 -12.00 3.71
C ILE A 42 6.10 -12.16 4.13
N ARG A 43 6.91 -12.87 3.33
CA ARG A 43 8.36 -13.00 3.55
C ARG A 43 9.08 -11.66 3.59
N TYR A 44 8.64 -10.70 2.79
CA TYR A 44 9.22 -9.36 2.69
C TYR A 44 8.34 -8.27 3.31
N SER A 45 7.48 -8.63 4.27
CA SER A 45 6.45 -7.74 4.84
C SER A 45 7.01 -6.42 5.34
N LYS A 46 8.17 -6.43 6.01
CA LYS A 46 8.84 -5.20 6.47
C LYS A 46 9.23 -4.26 5.32
N ALA A 47 9.82 -4.80 4.26
CA ALA A 47 10.23 -4.01 3.10
C ALA A 47 9.01 -3.49 2.32
N PHE A 48 7.99 -4.32 2.21
CA PHE A 48 6.72 -3.95 1.59
C PHE A 48 6.02 -2.81 2.35
N LEU A 49 5.94 -2.89 3.69
CA LEU A 49 5.34 -1.82 4.51
C LEU A 49 6.16 -0.53 4.47
N ARG A 50 7.49 -0.62 4.38
CA ARG A 50 8.37 0.55 4.22
C ARG A 50 8.06 1.37 2.96
N LEU A 51 7.47 0.77 1.92
CA LEU A 51 7.05 1.53 0.73
C LEU A 51 6.05 2.63 1.09
N PHE A 52 5.10 2.36 2.00
CA PHE A 52 4.11 3.36 2.42
C PHE A 52 4.77 4.51 3.18
N GLU A 53 5.71 4.21 4.06
CA GLU A 53 6.46 5.23 4.79
C GLU A 53 7.28 6.12 3.85
N VAL A 54 7.83 5.56 2.76
CA VAL A 54 8.57 6.33 1.75
C VAL A 54 7.61 7.17 0.89
N MET A 55 6.46 6.63 0.49
CA MET A 55 5.46 7.37 -0.28
C MET A 55 4.96 8.61 0.48
N GLN A 56 4.78 8.51 1.80
CA GLN A 56 4.40 9.63 2.66
C GLN A 56 5.44 10.75 2.75
N GLN A 57 6.71 10.49 2.38
CA GLN A 57 7.76 11.51 2.35
C GLN A 57 7.76 12.35 1.07
N VAL A 58 7.00 11.94 0.05
CA VAL A 58 6.91 12.66 -1.21
C VAL A 58 5.84 13.75 -1.07
N PRO A 59 6.20 15.05 -1.20
CA PRO A 59 5.22 16.12 -1.15
C PRO A 59 4.34 16.08 -2.41
N VAL A 60 3.03 15.91 -2.22
CA VAL A 60 2.03 15.81 -3.29
C VAL A 60 0.81 16.65 -2.93
N GLU A 61 0.31 17.41 -3.90
CA GLU A 61 -1.02 18.03 -3.85
C GLU A 61 -2.03 17.05 -4.47
N TYR A 62 -3.09 16.71 -3.72
CA TYR A 62 -4.03 15.63 -4.01
C TYR A 62 -5.39 16.09 -4.52
#